data_AF-A0A1F8SFQ9-F1
#
_entry.id   AF-A0A1F8SFQ9-F1
#
_cell.length_a   1.000
_cell.length_b   1.000
_cell.length_c   1.000
_cell.angle_alpha   90.00
_cell.angle_beta   90.00
_cell.angle_gamma   90.00
#
_symmetry.space_group_name_H-M   'P 1'
#
loop_
_entity.id
_entity.type
_entity.pdbx_description
1 polymer ?
#
loop_
_entity_poly.entity_id
_entity_poly.type
_entity_poly.pdbx_seq_one_letter_code
_entity_poly.pdbx_strand_id
1 'polypeptide(L)'
;MFLFLGEALFGSMGWGLLHGTLLLVALAVLAGLLAIRVPRLAAMFLLALLSGLLVAVLLGTQLPNEAWRRIGEGINLGVEPGVRPLVVGTLVLALVGAVAGLVLGYRGGSASGGLFGGLVLGAVVGALSALTPGWRVGIALGITVWLLDWPVLMGVTVAREGIDGEALKARFWPQTTIDTTKETIEWAKARMPLGPRS
;
A
#
# COMPACT_ATOMS: atom_id res chain seq x y z
N MET A 1 1.54 29.03 14.99
CA MET A 1 1.45 27.56 14.87
C MET A 1 0.96 27.10 13.48
N PHE A 2 -0.09 27.71 12.90
CA PHE A 2 -0.57 27.37 11.55
C PHE A 2 0.45 27.58 10.41
N LEU A 3 1.34 28.56 10.52
CA LEU A 3 2.38 28.84 9.53
C LEU A 3 3.44 27.70 9.47
N PHE A 4 3.80 27.16 10.64
CA PHE A 4 4.73 26.02 10.76
C PHE A 4 4.09 24.71 10.31
N LEU A 5 2.78 24.53 10.58
CA LEU A 5 2.03 23.37 10.11
C LEU A 5 1.86 23.39 8.59
N GLY A 6 1.62 24.58 8.01
CA GLY A 6 1.57 24.78 6.56
C GLY A 6 2.92 24.53 5.88
N GLU A 7 4.02 24.99 6.45
CA GLU A 7 5.37 24.72 5.91
C GLU A 7 5.83 23.27 6.15
N ALA A 8 5.38 22.63 7.23
CA ALA A 8 5.61 21.22 7.50
C ALA A 8 4.69 20.28 6.68
N LEU A 9 3.52 20.72 6.22
CA LEU A 9 2.66 19.92 5.31
C LEU A 9 2.92 20.21 3.83
N PHE A 10 3.30 21.44 3.49
CA PHE A 10 3.43 21.89 2.10
C PHE A 10 4.86 22.34 1.71
N GLY A 11 5.79 22.41 2.66
CA GLY A 11 7.21 22.70 2.41
C GLY A 11 8.04 21.45 2.17
N SER A 12 9.26 21.64 1.65
CA SER A 12 10.15 20.55 1.21
C SER A 12 10.57 19.59 2.34
N MET A 13 10.68 20.08 3.57
CA MET A 13 11.09 19.27 4.73
C MET A 13 10.00 18.28 5.15
N GLY A 14 8.73 18.67 5.06
CA GLY A 14 7.58 17.83 5.39
C GLY A 14 7.45 16.60 4.51
N TRP A 15 7.43 16.84 3.20
CA TRP A 15 7.42 15.79 2.19
C TRP A 15 8.65 14.90 2.29
N GLY A 16 9.83 15.48 2.50
CA GLY A 16 11.06 14.73 2.69
C GLY A 16 11.01 13.77 3.89
N LEU A 17 10.52 14.23 5.05
CA LEU A 17 10.35 13.37 6.23
C LEU A 17 9.32 12.27 5.97
N LEU A 18 8.15 12.63 5.41
CA LEU A 18 7.09 11.67 5.09
C LEU A 18 7.59 10.58 4.13
N HIS A 19 8.16 10.97 2.98
CA HIS A 19 8.68 10.02 1.99
C HIS A 19 9.85 9.22 2.54
N GLY A 20 10.73 9.82 3.35
CA GLY A 20 11.81 9.13 4.03
C GLY A 20 11.29 8.04 4.97
N THR A 21 10.31 8.36 5.83
CA THR A 21 9.69 7.39 6.73
C THR A 21 8.97 6.29 5.96
N LEU A 22 8.16 6.63 4.95
CA LEU A 22 7.47 5.65 4.12
C LEU A 22 8.44 4.71 3.40
N LEU A 23 9.53 5.25 2.85
CA LEU A 23 10.57 4.46 2.21
C LEU A 23 11.23 3.50 3.20
N LEU A 24 11.60 3.96 4.39
CA LEU A 24 12.20 3.11 5.42
C LEU A 24 11.25 1.98 5.86
N VAL A 25 9.97 2.28 6.04
CA VAL A 25 8.95 1.27 6.36
C VAL A 25 8.82 0.26 5.21
N ALA A 26 8.72 0.72 3.96
CA ALA A 26 8.62 -0.15 2.80
C ALA A 26 9.86 -1.06 2.64
N LEU A 27 11.06 -0.51 2.87
CA LEU A 27 12.31 -1.27 2.85
C LEU A 27 12.39 -2.29 3.99
N ALA A 28 11.91 -1.94 5.19
CA ALA A 28 11.85 -2.88 6.31
C ALA A 28 10.92 -4.07 6.00
N VAL A 29 9.74 -3.80 5.44
CA VAL A 29 8.81 -4.85 4.97
C VAL A 29 9.46 -5.69 3.89
N LEU A 30 10.05 -5.05 2.87
CA LEU A 30 10.75 -5.75 1.79
C LEU A 30 11.85 -6.68 2.30
N ALA A 31 12.69 -6.20 3.23
CA ALA A 31 13.78 -6.98 3.80
C ALA A 31 13.24 -8.24 4.52
N GLY A 32 12.17 -8.11 5.30
CA GLY A 32 11.50 -9.25 5.94
C GLY A 32 10.96 -10.25 4.92
N LEU A 33 10.31 -9.77 3.86
CA LEU A 33 9.74 -10.63 2.83
C LEU A 33 10.80 -11.30 1.94
N LEU A 34 11.91 -10.61 1.67
CA LEU A 34 13.08 -11.19 1.01
C LEU A 34 13.71 -12.29 1.86
N ALA A 35 13.79 -12.12 3.18
CA ALA A 35 14.33 -13.13 4.08
C ALA A 35 13.54 -14.45 3.98
N ILE A 36 12.22 -14.38 3.83
CA ILE A 36 11.33 -15.54 3.65
C ILE A 36 11.10 -15.94 2.18
N ARG A 37 11.78 -15.27 1.23
CA ARG A 37 11.75 -15.53 -0.23
C ARG A 37 10.36 -15.43 -0.87
N VAL A 38 9.57 -14.43 -0.48
CA VAL A 38 8.32 -14.13 -1.20
C VAL A 38 8.63 -13.82 -2.67
N PRO A 39 7.97 -14.48 -3.64
CA PRO A 39 8.22 -14.23 -5.05
C PRO A 39 7.60 -12.90 -5.50
N ARG A 40 7.98 -12.43 -6.70
CA ARG A 40 7.34 -11.29 -7.40
C ARG A 40 7.37 -9.93 -6.69
N LEU A 41 8.20 -9.75 -5.65
CA LEU A 41 8.35 -8.47 -4.95
C LEU A 41 8.74 -7.30 -5.88
N ALA A 42 9.57 -7.58 -6.90
CA ALA A 42 9.93 -6.60 -7.93
C ALA A 42 8.75 -6.21 -8.83
N ALA A 43 7.87 -7.15 -9.17
CA ALA A 43 6.67 -6.84 -9.95
C ALA A 43 5.71 -5.96 -9.14
N MET A 44 5.57 -6.20 -7.83
CA MET A 44 4.77 -5.36 -6.94
C MET A 44 5.32 -3.93 -6.84
N PHE A 45 6.65 -3.80 -6.77
CA PHE A 45 7.31 -2.50 -6.81
C PHE A 45 6.98 -1.75 -8.11
N LEU A 46 7.08 -2.42 -9.26
CA LEU A 46 6.77 -1.81 -10.56
C LEU A 46 5.29 -1.42 -10.67
N LEU A 47 4.37 -2.27 -10.20
CA LEU A 47 2.94 -1.94 -10.18
C LEU A 47 2.63 -0.71 -9.33
N ALA A 48 3.22 -0.63 -8.13
CA ALA A 48 3.09 0.53 -7.26
C ALA A 48 3.77 1.78 -7.84
N LEU A 49 4.91 1.63 -8.51
CA LEU A 49 5.59 2.75 -9.16
C LEU A 49 4.72 3.32 -10.28
N LEU A 50 4.11 2.44 -11.09
CA LEU A 50 3.19 2.84 -12.15
C LEU A 50 1.94 3.54 -11.59
N SER A 51 1.38 3.07 -10.46
CA SER A 51 0.23 3.76 -9.83
C SER A 51 0.62 5.16 -9.33
N GLY A 52 1.77 5.30 -8.68
CA GLY A 52 2.29 6.61 -8.25
C GLY A 52 2.59 7.55 -9.41
N LEU A 53 3.20 7.05 -10.49
CA LEU A 53 3.48 7.84 -11.70
C LEU A 53 2.19 8.29 -12.38
N LEU A 54 1.19 7.41 -12.45
CA LEU A 54 -0.14 7.76 -12.97
C LEU A 54 -0.77 8.88 -12.14
N VAL A 55 -0.74 8.80 -10.81
CA VAL A 55 -1.25 9.85 -9.92
C VAL A 55 -0.49 11.17 -10.12
N ALA A 56 0.84 11.13 -10.20
CA ALA A 56 1.66 12.32 -10.43
C ALA A 56 1.32 13.01 -11.75
N VAL A 57 1.16 12.24 -12.84
CA VAL A 57 0.81 12.76 -14.16
C VAL A 57 -0.61 13.32 -14.16
N LEU A 58 -1.60 12.58 -13.63
CA LEU A 58 -3.00 13.02 -13.60
C LEU A 58 -3.16 14.33 -12.82
N LEU A 59 -2.54 14.43 -11.65
CA LEU A 59 -2.62 15.64 -10.83
C LEU A 59 -1.77 16.78 -11.39
N GLY A 60 -0.58 16.49 -11.93
CA GLY A 60 0.32 17.51 -12.48
C GLY A 60 -0.18 18.14 -13.78
N THR A 61 -0.89 17.38 -14.60
CA THR A 61 -1.49 17.86 -15.87
C THR A 61 -2.87 18.51 -15.69
N GLN A 62 -3.47 18.40 -14.50
CA GLN A 62 -4.82 18.92 -14.19
C GLN A 62 -5.93 18.36 -15.09
N LEU A 63 -5.67 17.24 -15.79
CA LEU A 63 -6.64 16.59 -16.68
C LEU A 63 -7.98 16.26 -15.99
N PRO A 64 -8.00 15.75 -14.74
CA PRO A 64 -9.27 15.44 -14.09
C PRO A 64 -10.10 16.70 -13.78
N ASN A 65 -9.47 17.78 -13.32
CA ASN A 65 -10.15 19.04 -13.07
C ASN A 65 -10.82 19.58 -14.33
N GLU A 66 -10.10 19.60 -15.45
CA GLU A 66 -10.62 20.05 -16.74
C GLU A 66 -11.77 19.15 -17.23
N ALA A 67 -11.68 17.84 -17.03
CA ALA A 67 -12.77 16.92 -17.34
C ALA A 67 -14.03 17.21 -16.52
N TRP A 68 -13.90 17.42 -15.20
CA TRP A 68 -15.03 17.76 -14.32
C TRP A 68 -15.65 19.11 -14.66
N ARG A 69 -14.82 20.08 -15.05
CA ARG A 69 -15.29 21.38 -15.52
C ARG A 69 -16.16 21.24 -16.77
N ARG A 70 -15.69 20.51 -17.78
CA ARG A 70 -16.44 20.26 -19.03
C ARG A 70 -17.75 19.53 -18.78
N ILE A 71 -17.73 18.52 -17.92
CA ILE A 71 -18.96 17.81 -17.52
C ILE A 71 -19.93 18.79 -16.87
N GLY A 72 -19.46 19.59 -15.91
CA GLY A 72 -20.30 20.57 -15.21
C GLY A 72 -20.88 21.65 -16.11
N GLU A 73 -20.12 22.15 -17.08
CA GLU A 73 -20.58 23.09 -18.11
C GLU A 73 -21.65 22.45 -19.01
N GLY A 74 -21.45 21.20 -19.42
CA GLY A 74 -22.38 20.48 -20.30
C GLY A 74 -23.75 20.22 -19.69
N ILE A 75 -23.82 20.01 -18.38
CA ILE A 75 -25.09 19.79 -17.66
C ILE A 75 -25.72 21.06 -17.08
N ASN A 76 -25.12 22.22 -17.36
CA ASN A 76 -25.56 23.54 -16.90
C ASN A 76 -25.91 23.57 -15.40
N LEU A 77 -25.02 23.00 -14.57
CA LEU A 77 -25.20 23.04 -13.12
C LEU A 77 -25.27 24.50 -12.65
N GLY A 78 -26.35 24.85 -11.94
CA GLY A 78 -26.53 26.15 -11.28
C GLY A 78 -25.57 26.40 -10.11
N VAL A 79 -24.41 25.78 -10.13
CA VAL A 79 -23.31 25.93 -9.17
C VAL A 79 -22.33 26.96 -9.73
N GLU A 80 -21.78 27.78 -8.83
CA GLU A 80 -20.73 28.73 -9.13
C GLU A 80 -19.59 28.08 -9.93
N PRO A 81 -19.12 28.70 -11.03
CA PRO A 81 -18.11 28.10 -11.91
C PRO A 81 -16.82 27.68 -11.20
N GLY A 82 -16.37 28.41 -10.17
CA GLY A 82 -15.13 28.11 -9.45
C GLY A 82 -15.17 26.80 -8.64
N VAL A 83 -16.34 26.44 -8.10
CA VAL A 83 -16.50 25.22 -7.26
C VAL A 83 -17.07 24.05 -8.06
N ARG A 84 -17.52 24.31 -9.29
CA ARG A 84 -18.18 23.31 -10.14
C ARG A 84 -17.36 22.05 -10.37
N PRO A 85 -16.04 22.09 -10.70
CA PRO A 85 -15.25 20.88 -10.87
C PRO A 85 -15.18 20.05 -9.59
N LEU A 86 -15.11 20.69 -8.42
CA LEU A 86 -15.09 20.03 -7.12
C LEU A 86 -16.40 19.29 -6.87
N VAL A 87 -17.54 19.94 -7.06
CA VAL A 87 -18.86 19.34 -6.86
C VAL A 87 -19.05 18.16 -7.82
N VAL A 88 -18.75 18.35 -9.11
CA VAL A 88 -18.91 17.31 -10.12
C VAL A 88 -18.00 16.12 -9.84
N GLY A 89 -16.70 16.34 -9.67
CA GLY A 89 -15.74 15.27 -9.41
C GLY A 89 -16.07 14.49 -8.13
N THR A 90 -16.42 15.20 -7.06
CA THR A 90 -16.83 14.59 -5.78
C THR A 90 -18.08 13.74 -5.95
N LEU A 91 -19.14 14.27 -6.56
CA LEU A 91 -20.39 13.52 -6.74
C LEU A 91 -20.22 12.31 -7.65
N VAL A 92 -19.55 12.48 -8.80
CA VAL A 92 -19.35 11.41 -9.77
C VAL A 92 -18.54 10.28 -9.14
N LEU A 93 -17.39 10.59 -8.53
CA LEU A 93 -16.55 9.55 -7.94
C LEU A 93 -17.12 9.00 -6.63
N ALA A 94 -17.88 9.78 -5.86
CA ALA A 94 -18.63 9.24 -4.71
C ALA A 94 -19.66 8.20 -5.18
N LEU A 95 -20.40 8.46 -6.26
CA LEU A 95 -21.37 7.51 -6.80
C LEU A 95 -20.69 6.27 -7.37
N VAL A 96 -19.63 6.43 -8.17
CA VAL A 96 -18.85 5.30 -8.70
C VAL A 96 -18.25 4.47 -7.56
N GLY A 97 -17.66 5.14 -6.58
CA GLY A 97 -17.09 4.52 -5.38
C GLY A 97 -18.14 3.79 -4.55
N ALA A 98 -19.32 4.38 -4.36
CA ALA A 98 -20.44 3.74 -3.66
C ALA A 98 -20.88 2.45 -4.34
N VAL A 99 -21.02 2.46 -5.68
CA VAL A 99 -21.39 1.27 -6.46
C VAL A 99 -20.30 0.20 -6.39
N ALA A 100 -19.03 0.57 -6.62
CA ALA A 100 -17.91 -0.36 -6.53
C ALA A 100 -17.78 -0.95 -5.11
N GLY A 101 -17.87 -0.10 -4.10
CA GLY A 101 -17.82 -0.48 -2.70
C GLY A 101 -18.97 -1.39 -2.30
N LEU A 102 -20.19 -1.15 -2.78
CA LEU A 102 -21.34 -2.03 -2.59
C LEU A 102 -21.06 -3.42 -3.18
N VAL A 103 -20.59 -3.48 -4.43
CA VAL A 103 -20.27 -4.75 -5.12
C VAL A 103 -19.17 -5.52 -4.39
N LEU A 104 -18.10 -4.85 -3.96
CA LEU A 104 -17.02 -5.47 -3.19
C LEU A 104 -17.48 -5.88 -1.78
N GLY A 105 -18.32 -5.06 -1.15
CA GLY A 105 -18.87 -5.31 0.18
C GLY A 105 -19.79 -6.53 0.24
N TYR A 106 -20.58 -6.75 -0.81
CA TYR A 106 -21.37 -7.99 -0.96
C TYR A 106 -20.49 -9.24 -0.98
N ARG A 107 -19.28 -9.15 -1.55
CA ARG A 107 -18.33 -10.28 -1.61
C ARG A 107 -17.53 -10.45 -0.33
N GLY A 108 -17.32 -9.36 0.42
CA GLY A 108 -16.52 -9.32 1.65
C GLY A 108 -17.30 -9.45 2.96
N GLY A 109 -18.63 -9.65 2.90
CA GLY A 109 -19.46 -9.89 4.09
C GLY A 109 -20.09 -8.66 4.74
N SER A 110 -19.96 -7.46 4.14
CA SER A 110 -20.66 -6.26 4.60
C SER A 110 -20.97 -5.32 3.44
N ALA A 111 -22.18 -5.43 2.88
CA ALA A 111 -22.65 -4.56 1.81
C ALA A 111 -22.73 -3.09 2.25
N SER A 112 -23.25 -2.84 3.46
CA SER A 112 -23.34 -1.48 4.03
C SER A 112 -21.95 -0.89 4.28
N GLY A 113 -21.03 -1.65 4.87
CA GLY A 113 -19.65 -1.18 5.09
C GLY A 113 -18.92 -0.88 3.79
N GLY A 114 -19.10 -1.74 2.78
CA GLY A 114 -18.57 -1.51 1.44
C GLY A 114 -19.17 -0.27 0.77
N LEU A 115 -20.48 -0.07 0.84
CA LEU A 115 -21.17 1.11 0.31
C LEU A 115 -20.64 2.40 0.95
N PHE A 116 -20.63 2.48 2.28
CA PHE A 116 -20.15 3.66 3.00
C PHE A 116 -18.67 3.91 2.76
N GLY A 117 -17.84 2.88 2.84
CA GLY A 117 -16.41 3.00 2.58
C GLY A 117 -16.11 3.45 1.14
N GLY A 118 -16.79 2.84 0.16
CA GLY A 118 -16.67 3.20 -1.24
C GLY A 118 -17.15 4.61 -1.54
N LEU A 119 -18.27 5.03 -0.95
CA LEU A 119 -18.81 6.39 -1.10
C LEU A 119 -17.83 7.44 -0.56
N VAL A 120 -17.30 7.23 0.65
CA VAL A 120 -16.37 8.16 1.29
C VAL A 120 -15.05 8.21 0.52
N LEU A 121 -14.46 7.07 0.17
CA LEU A 121 -13.24 7.02 -0.62
C LEU A 121 -13.43 7.66 -2.00
N GLY A 122 -14.53 7.35 -2.67
CA GLY A 122 -14.89 7.95 -3.95
C GLY A 122 -15.04 9.46 -3.86
N ALA A 123 -15.71 9.97 -2.83
CA ALA A 123 -15.85 11.40 -2.58
C ALA A 123 -14.48 12.08 -2.35
N VAL A 124 -13.61 11.47 -1.54
CA VAL A 124 -12.27 12.01 -1.26
C VAL A 124 -11.42 12.03 -2.53
N VAL A 125 -11.40 10.94 -3.30
CA VAL A 125 -10.66 10.87 -4.57
C VAL A 125 -11.23 11.87 -5.58
N GLY A 126 -12.56 11.99 -5.65
CA GLY A 126 -13.25 12.99 -6.47
C GLY A 126 -12.83 14.41 -6.14
N ALA A 127 -12.90 14.75 -4.85
CA ALA A 127 -12.49 16.05 -4.35
C ALA A 127 -11.02 16.34 -4.65
N LEU A 128 -10.11 15.41 -4.36
CA LEU A 128 -8.68 15.55 -4.61
C LEU A 128 -8.36 15.69 -6.11
N SER A 129 -9.05 14.94 -6.97
CA SER A 129 -8.86 15.00 -8.42
C SER A 129 -9.33 16.33 -9.02
N ALA A 130 -10.31 16.98 -8.37
CA ALA A 130 -10.80 18.28 -8.78
C ALA A 130 -9.94 19.43 -8.26
N LEU A 131 -8.95 19.18 -7.41
CA LEU A 131 -7.96 20.20 -7.07
C LEU A 131 -7.08 20.48 -8.29
N THR A 132 -6.48 21.67 -8.32
CA THR A 132 -5.50 22.08 -9.33
C THR A 132 -4.09 22.17 -8.71
N PRO A 133 -3.55 21.06 -8.15
CA PRO A 133 -2.19 21.09 -7.64
C PRO A 133 -1.22 21.37 -8.78
N GLY A 134 -0.17 22.14 -8.50
CA GLY A 134 0.97 22.22 -9.43
C GLY A 134 1.76 20.91 -9.46
N TRP A 135 2.63 20.73 -10.45
CA TRP A 135 3.51 19.56 -10.60
C TRP A 135 4.25 19.16 -9.32
N ARG A 136 4.67 20.12 -8.50
CA ARG A 136 5.34 19.85 -7.21
C ARG A 136 4.49 18.98 -6.29
N VAL A 137 3.22 19.34 -6.12
CA VAL A 137 2.28 18.61 -5.25
C VAL A 137 1.84 17.30 -5.92
N GLY A 138 1.64 17.31 -7.24
CA GLY A 138 1.32 16.09 -7.99
C GLY A 138 2.40 15.01 -7.85
N ILE A 139 3.67 15.38 -8.03
CA ILE A 139 4.81 14.46 -7.84
C ILE A 139 4.88 13.98 -6.39
N ALA A 140 4.73 14.88 -5.42
CA ALA A 140 4.81 14.51 -4.02
C ALA A 140 3.72 13.49 -3.63
N LEU A 141 2.48 13.69 -4.08
CA LEU A 141 1.38 12.76 -3.89
C LEU A 141 1.60 11.44 -4.64
N GLY A 142 2.13 11.48 -5.86
CA GLY A 142 2.47 10.28 -6.62
C GLY A 142 3.51 9.42 -5.91
N ILE A 143 4.56 10.03 -5.35
CA ILE A 143 5.56 9.32 -4.53
C ILE A 143 4.88 8.70 -3.29
N THR A 144 4.01 9.44 -2.61
CA THR A 144 3.28 8.92 -1.45
C THR A 144 2.44 7.69 -1.82
N VAL A 145 1.69 7.74 -2.93
CA VAL A 145 0.88 6.61 -3.41
C VAL A 145 1.76 5.41 -3.72
N TRP A 146 2.85 5.60 -4.44
CA TRP A 146 3.79 4.52 -4.74
C TRP A 146 4.35 3.86 -3.47
N LEU A 147 4.82 4.66 -2.51
CA LEU A 147 5.42 4.16 -1.28
C LEU A 147 4.40 3.53 -0.32
N LEU A 148 3.12 3.84 -0.44
CA LEU A 148 2.03 3.18 0.30
C LEU A 148 1.56 1.90 -0.39
N ASP A 149 1.34 1.95 -1.70
CA ASP A 149 0.84 0.82 -2.48
C ASP A 149 1.83 -0.35 -2.44
N TRP A 150 3.13 -0.07 -2.47
CA TRP A 150 4.15 -1.12 -2.49
C TRP A 150 4.08 -2.07 -1.27
N PRO A 151 4.15 -1.60 -0.01
CA PRO A 151 3.99 -2.47 1.16
C PRO A 151 2.59 -3.05 1.29
N VAL A 152 1.54 -2.36 0.82
CA VAL A 152 0.17 -2.90 0.81
C VAL A 152 0.06 -4.09 -0.14
N LEU A 153 0.57 -3.99 -1.37
CA LEU A 153 0.57 -5.08 -2.34
C LEU A 153 1.39 -6.28 -1.84
N MET A 154 2.53 -6.01 -1.19
CA MET A 154 3.33 -7.02 -0.51
C MET A 154 2.52 -7.75 0.58
N GLY A 155 1.89 -6.99 1.48
CA GLY A 155 1.08 -7.55 2.57
C GLY A 155 -0.14 -8.32 2.08
N VAL A 156 -0.85 -7.81 1.08
CA VAL A 156 -2.00 -8.49 0.46
C VAL A 156 -1.58 -9.81 -0.20
N THR A 157 -0.42 -9.85 -0.84
CA THR A 157 0.08 -11.07 -1.47
C THR A 157 0.41 -12.12 -0.42
N VAL A 158 1.12 -11.74 0.63
CA VAL A 158 1.41 -12.63 1.76
C VAL A 158 0.13 -13.13 2.44
N ALA A 159 -0.87 -12.26 2.62
CA ALA A 159 -2.14 -12.64 3.21
C ALA A 159 -2.95 -13.62 2.34
N ARG A 160 -2.75 -13.59 1.01
CA ARG A 160 -3.46 -14.47 0.05
C ARG A 160 -2.74 -15.78 -0.22
N GLU A 161 -1.42 -15.74 -0.38
CA GLU A 161 -0.60 -16.91 -0.72
C GLU A 161 -0.17 -17.68 0.54
N GLY A 162 -0.19 -17.03 1.71
CA GLY A 162 0.29 -17.60 2.96
C GLY A 162 1.82 -17.62 3.04
N ILE A 163 2.34 -18.07 4.18
CA ILE A 163 3.77 -18.31 4.40
C ILE A 163 3.96 -19.80 4.67
N ASP A 164 4.82 -20.44 3.89
CA ASP A 164 5.21 -21.83 4.13
C ASP A 164 6.12 -21.91 5.37
N GLY A 165 5.49 -22.11 6.52
CA GLY A 165 6.15 -22.23 7.81
C GLY A 165 7.07 -23.45 7.90
N GLU A 166 6.80 -24.54 7.18
CA GLU A 166 7.64 -25.73 7.18
C GLU A 166 8.93 -25.50 6.40
N ALA A 167 8.84 -24.90 5.20
CA ALA A 167 10.01 -24.50 4.44
C ALA A 167 10.87 -23.47 5.21
N LEU A 168 10.21 -22.55 5.93
CA LEU A 168 10.89 -21.58 6.77
C LEU A 168 11.61 -22.26 7.94
N LYS A 169 10.93 -23.17 8.65
CA LYS A 169 11.50 -23.93 9.75
C LYS A 169 12.65 -24.80 9.28
N ALA A 170 12.51 -25.55 8.20
CA ALA A 170 13.58 -26.39 7.64
C ALA A 170 14.84 -25.58 7.29
N ARG A 171 14.68 -24.30 6.95
CA ARG A 171 15.79 -23.41 6.61
C ARG A 171 16.53 -22.85 7.83
N PHE A 172 15.79 -22.42 8.86
CA PHE A 172 16.38 -21.79 10.04
C PHE A 172 16.62 -22.77 11.20
N TRP A 173 16.03 -23.96 11.13
CA TRP A 173 16.19 -25.04 12.09
C TRP A 173 17.05 -26.14 11.48
N PRO A 174 18.31 -26.33 11.91
CA PRO A 174 19.23 -27.28 11.31
C PRO A 174 18.92 -28.70 11.78
N GLN A 175 17.80 -29.26 11.31
CA GLN A 175 17.31 -30.57 11.73
C GLN A 175 18.33 -31.66 11.41
N THR A 176 18.99 -31.60 10.25
CA THR A 176 20.08 -32.52 9.87
C THR A 176 21.21 -32.50 10.88
N THR A 177 21.68 -31.32 11.30
CA THR A 177 22.76 -31.21 12.30
C THR A 177 22.33 -31.79 13.65
N ILE A 178 21.09 -31.54 14.07
CA ILE A 178 20.54 -32.09 15.31
C ILE A 178 20.48 -33.62 15.23
N ASP A 179 20.00 -34.17 14.12
CA ASP A 179 19.80 -35.60 13.95
C ASP A 179 21.15 -36.33 13.82
N THR A 180 22.10 -35.80 13.04
CA THR A 180 23.49 -36.32 13.00
C THR A 180 24.16 -36.26 14.37
N THR A 181 23.93 -35.19 15.16
CA THR A 181 24.48 -35.09 16.52
C THR A 181 23.89 -36.15 17.44
N LYS A 182 22.58 -36.39 17.37
CA LYS A 182 21.91 -37.44 18.16
C LYS A 182 22.44 -38.83 17.81
N GLU A 183 22.55 -39.13 16.51
CA GLU A 183 23.12 -40.39 16.02
C GLU A 183 24.55 -40.58 16.53
N THR A 184 25.37 -39.53 16.48
CA THR A 184 26.75 -39.56 16.99
C THR A 184 26.81 -39.83 18.50
N ILE A 185 25.92 -39.22 19.29
CA ILE A 185 25.82 -39.46 20.74
C ILE A 185 25.39 -40.90 21.03
N GLU A 186 24.40 -41.42 20.31
CA GLU A 186 23.93 -42.80 20.47
C GLU A 186 25.01 -43.81 20.11
N TRP A 187 25.70 -43.59 19.01
CA TRP A 187 26.88 -44.37 18.62
C TRP A 187 27.98 -44.33 19.69
N ALA A 188 28.25 -43.15 20.28
CA ALA A 188 29.25 -42.99 21.32
C ALA A 188 28.84 -43.73 22.61
N LYS A 189 27.57 -43.64 23.01
CA LYS A 189 27.02 -44.40 24.15
C LYS A 189 27.11 -45.91 23.95
N ALA A 190 26.94 -46.40 22.72
CA ALA A 190 27.07 -47.82 22.41
C ALA A 190 28.53 -48.33 22.48
N ARG A 191 29.52 -47.44 22.36
CA ARG A 191 30.95 -47.80 22.30
C ARG A 191 31.77 -47.38 23.51
N MET A 192 31.28 -46.46 24.34
CA MET A 192 31.94 -46.11 25.59
C MET A 192 31.65 -47.19 26.64
N PRO A 193 32.68 -47.79 27.27
CA PRO A 193 32.45 -48.63 28.44
C PRO A 193 31.75 -47.80 29.50
N LEU A 194 30.68 -48.32 30.08
CA LEU A 194 30.01 -47.70 31.23
C LEU A 194 31.07 -47.48 32.30
N GLY A 195 31.47 -46.21 32.51
CA GLY A 195 32.40 -45.86 33.57
C GLY A 195 31.86 -46.38 34.92
N PRO A 196 32.74 -46.70 35.88
CA PRO A 196 32.30 -47.22 37.17
C PRO A 196 31.25 -46.28 37.76
N ARG A 197 30.07 -46.80 38.11
CA ARG A 197 29.10 -46.05 38.90
C ARG A 197 29.73 -45.82 40.28
N SER A 198 30.18 -44.59 40.54
CA SER A 198 30.46 -44.08 41.89
C SER A 198 29.17 -43.62 42.54
#